data_AF-A0A1I0YKY7-F1
#
_entry.id   AF-A0A1I0YKY7-F1
#
_cell.length_a   1.000
_cell.length_b   1.000
_cell.length_c   1.000
_cell.angle_alpha   90.00
_cell.angle_beta   90.00
_cell.angle_gamma   90.00
#
_symmetry.space_group_name_H-M   'P 1'
#
loop_
_entity.id
_entity.type
_entity.pdbx_description
1 polymer ?
#
loop_
_entity_poly.entity_id
_entity_poly.type
_entity_poly.pdbx_seq_one_letter_code
_entity_poly.pdbx_strand_id
1 'polypeptide(L)'
;MSAIPSRNRYTPKTRGVDITALIPDFPFDYGNFLETAKSKGTALFEIPAAGKGKKVLVVGAGASGMAAAYELLRMGLHPVVVEASDRIGGRLNSHRLGNVSNQSLAELGAMRFPASGKTGMHYFSKLGMLSNSAPFPNPGSESAVSTVVDYEGKITYYENRGEGISNPFPPPKEYLDLEDDLFGPDGFLNEDPINYDEFQRALLAGNTDWEEIKRICDALLVAHKWDNLSFHSALVEVAKWDTKKINLFGQIGFGTGGWNTDYPNVFLEVLRVLYTGLDVDHQLMYDGAETLPQGLMNKSPRELGDASDPITIDATVNDLSEAILGIYFSDNPSVTQKEVRHLQRNTAPLAGQITPLLARLNYPTP
;
A
#
# COMPACT_ATOMS: atom_id res chain seq x y z
N MET A 1 -9.04 -2.85 20.73
CA MET A 1 -7.84 -3.15 19.94
C MET A 1 -7.15 -4.32 20.61
N SER A 2 -7.03 -5.46 19.92
CA SER A 2 -6.33 -6.61 20.49
C SER A 2 -4.83 -6.34 20.41
N ALA A 3 -4.14 -6.41 21.54
CA ALA A 3 -2.70 -6.24 21.67
C ALA A 3 -2.05 -7.60 21.38
N ILE A 4 -1.49 -7.75 20.18
CA ILE A 4 -1.15 -9.02 19.55
C ILE A 4 0.28 -8.98 18.98
N PRO A 5 1.15 -9.97 19.26
CA PRO A 5 2.56 -9.93 18.85
C PRO A 5 2.78 -9.77 17.35
N SER A 6 3.66 -8.84 16.98
CA SER A 6 4.33 -8.81 15.69
C SER A 6 5.37 -9.91 15.60
N ARG A 7 5.49 -10.56 14.43
CA ARG A 7 6.70 -11.31 14.11
C ARG A 7 7.85 -10.33 14.03
N ASN A 8 8.94 -10.69 14.67
CA ASN A 8 10.11 -9.83 14.79
C ASN A 8 11.38 -10.53 14.32
N ARG A 9 11.43 -11.86 14.29
CA ARG A 9 12.66 -12.62 14.00
C ARG A 9 12.86 -12.90 12.50
N TYR A 10 11.77 -12.93 11.74
CA TYR A 10 11.79 -13.26 10.31
C TYR A 10 11.40 -12.10 9.39
N THR A 11 11.58 -10.86 9.84
CA THR A 11 11.25 -9.67 9.04
C THR A 11 12.37 -9.34 8.05
N PRO A 12 12.08 -8.62 6.95
CA PRO A 12 13.12 -8.05 6.10
C PRO A 12 14.14 -7.23 6.90
N LYS A 13 13.68 -6.35 7.80
CA LYS A 13 14.56 -5.52 8.65
C LYS A 13 15.53 -6.36 9.49
N THR A 14 15.08 -7.43 10.15
CA THR A 14 15.93 -8.25 11.02
C THR A 14 16.90 -9.14 10.27
N ARG A 15 16.56 -9.56 9.06
CA ARG A 15 17.49 -10.23 8.15
C ARG A 15 18.46 -9.27 7.44
N GLY A 16 18.32 -7.96 7.65
CA GLY A 16 19.17 -6.94 7.03
C GLY A 16 18.96 -6.83 5.51
N VAL A 17 17.77 -7.15 5.01
CA VAL A 17 17.43 -7.10 3.59
C VAL A 17 16.37 -6.04 3.31
N ASP A 18 16.45 -5.43 2.13
CA ASP A 18 15.42 -4.53 1.61
C ASP A 18 14.64 -5.22 0.49
N ILE A 19 13.33 -5.32 0.65
CA ILE A 19 12.43 -5.90 -0.34
C ILE A 19 11.49 -4.82 -0.88
N THR A 20 11.06 -5.01 -2.13
CA THR A 20 10.00 -4.19 -2.72
C THR A 20 8.72 -5.01 -2.78
N ALA A 21 7.60 -4.41 -2.39
CA ALA A 21 6.28 -5.03 -2.47
C ALA A 21 5.78 -5.13 -3.92
N LEU A 22 6.48 -5.91 -4.74
CA LEU A 22 6.10 -6.24 -6.10
C LEU A 22 5.01 -7.30 -5.99
N ILE A 23 3.76 -6.87 -6.13
CA ILE A 23 2.63 -7.79 -6.06
C ILE A 23 2.84 -8.90 -7.09
N PRO A 24 2.86 -10.19 -6.68
CA PRO A 24 3.27 -11.32 -7.52
C PRO A 24 2.54 -11.41 -8.86
N ASP A 25 1.27 -11.00 -8.87
CA ASP A 25 0.39 -11.10 -10.03
C ASP A 25 0.85 -10.23 -11.21
N PHE A 26 1.37 -9.04 -10.89
CA PHE A 26 2.00 -8.14 -11.85
C PHE A 26 3.22 -7.51 -11.20
N PRO A 27 4.34 -8.24 -11.22
CA PRO A 27 5.50 -7.87 -10.45
C PRO A 27 6.20 -6.79 -11.30
N PHE A 28 5.78 -5.54 -11.13
CA PHE A 28 6.34 -4.36 -11.79
C PHE A 28 6.77 -3.37 -10.72
N ASP A 29 8.00 -2.89 -10.83
CA ASP A 29 8.57 -1.99 -9.82
C ASP A 29 8.13 -0.53 -10.06
N TYR A 30 6.93 -0.22 -9.58
CA TYR A 30 6.39 1.14 -9.60
C TYR A 30 7.22 2.13 -8.76
N GLY A 31 7.92 1.66 -7.72
CA GLY A 31 8.78 2.51 -6.91
C GLY A 31 9.98 2.99 -7.73
N ASN A 32 10.71 2.05 -8.34
CA ASN A 32 11.83 2.36 -9.23
C ASN A 32 11.40 3.15 -10.46
N PHE A 33 10.21 2.88 -11.02
CA PHE A 33 9.65 3.65 -12.12
C PHE A 33 9.49 5.14 -11.77
N LEU A 34 8.94 5.45 -10.60
CA LEU A 34 8.79 6.82 -10.09
C LEU A 34 10.14 7.49 -9.78
N GLU A 35 11.05 6.77 -9.10
CA GLU A 35 12.39 7.28 -8.76
C GLU A 35 13.26 7.51 -10.00
N THR A 36 13.10 6.69 -11.04
CA THR A 36 13.78 6.90 -12.33
C THR A 36 13.34 8.21 -12.98
N ALA A 37 12.03 8.51 -12.99
CA ALA A 37 11.53 9.76 -13.55
C ALA A 37 11.99 10.98 -12.72
N LYS A 38 11.97 10.87 -11.39
CA LYS A 38 12.46 11.90 -10.47
C LYS A 38 13.95 12.17 -10.66
N SER A 39 14.80 11.14 -10.70
CA SER A 39 16.25 11.28 -10.85
C SER A 39 16.66 11.87 -12.22
N LYS A 40 15.88 11.60 -13.27
CA LYS A 40 16.06 12.22 -14.59
C LYS A 40 15.52 13.65 -14.68
N GLY A 41 14.78 14.12 -13.69
CA GLY A 41 14.10 15.43 -13.75
C GLY A 41 13.06 15.48 -14.87
N THR A 42 12.26 14.43 -15.01
CA THR A 42 11.23 14.30 -16.06
C THR A 42 9.88 13.86 -15.49
N ALA A 43 8.79 14.16 -16.18
CA ALA A 43 7.50 13.49 -15.96
C ALA A 43 7.59 12.00 -16.37
N LEU A 44 6.59 11.19 -16.01
CA LEU A 44 6.59 9.75 -16.32
C LEU A 44 6.58 9.45 -17.83
N PHE A 45 5.87 10.28 -18.59
CA PHE A 45 5.76 10.16 -20.04
C PHE A 45 5.74 11.55 -20.67
N GLU A 46 6.16 11.62 -21.94
CA GLU A 46 5.98 12.79 -22.77
C GLU A 46 4.65 12.69 -23.53
N ILE A 47 3.78 13.66 -23.35
CA ILE A 47 2.53 13.78 -24.09
C ILE A 47 2.80 14.57 -25.38
N PRO A 48 2.29 14.14 -26.55
CA PRO A 48 2.38 14.94 -27.76
C PRO A 48 1.74 16.32 -27.58
N ALA A 49 2.21 17.34 -28.28
CA ALA A 49 1.71 18.71 -28.16
C ALA A 49 0.17 18.81 -28.29
N ALA A 50 -0.45 18.03 -29.18
CA ALA A 50 -1.90 17.99 -29.37
C ALA A 50 -2.69 17.43 -28.16
N GLY A 51 -2.01 16.68 -27.28
CA GLY A 51 -2.57 16.15 -26.05
C GLY A 51 -2.43 17.10 -24.85
N LYS A 52 -1.51 18.08 -24.90
CA LYS A 52 -1.30 19.03 -23.80
C LYS A 52 -2.55 19.85 -23.52
N GLY A 53 -2.86 20.06 -22.24
CA GLY A 53 -4.07 20.73 -21.76
C GLY A 53 -5.38 19.97 -22.00
N LYS A 54 -5.34 18.74 -22.54
CA LYS A 54 -6.56 17.93 -22.66
C LYS A 54 -7.09 17.57 -21.28
N LYS A 55 -8.40 17.75 -21.11
CA LYS A 55 -9.12 17.50 -19.86
C LYS A 55 -9.27 16.01 -19.62
N VAL A 56 -8.97 15.56 -18.40
CA VAL A 56 -9.12 14.17 -17.97
C VAL A 56 -9.92 14.16 -16.68
N LEU A 57 -11.13 13.58 -16.71
CA LEU A 57 -11.96 13.41 -15.52
C LEU A 57 -11.38 12.31 -14.62
N VAL A 58 -11.16 12.63 -13.36
CA VAL A 58 -10.75 11.69 -12.31
C VAL A 58 -11.87 11.63 -11.27
N VAL A 59 -12.47 10.45 -11.11
CA VAL A 59 -13.59 10.24 -10.17
C VAL A 59 -13.06 9.61 -8.89
N GLY A 60 -13.15 10.35 -7.79
CA GLY A 60 -12.66 9.99 -6.46
C GLY A 60 -11.36 10.69 -6.11
N ALA A 61 -11.35 11.41 -4.98
CA ALA A 61 -10.20 12.15 -4.47
C ALA A 61 -9.43 11.39 -3.36
N GLY A 62 -9.41 10.06 -3.44
CA GLY A 62 -8.57 9.21 -2.59
C GLY A 62 -7.13 9.07 -3.11
N ALA A 63 -6.30 8.27 -2.43
CA ALA A 63 -4.88 8.10 -2.77
C ALA A 63 -4.62 7.75 -4.26
N SER A 64 -5.38 6.81 -4.81
CA SER A 64 -5.24 6.40 -6.23
C SER A 64 -5.59 7.53 -7.20
N GLY A 65 -6.72 8.21 -6.97
CA GLY A 65 -7.14 9.33 -7.81
C GLY A 65 -6.17 10.50 -7.74
N MET A 66 -5.61 10.79 -6.56
CA MET A 66 -4.66 11.89 -6.37
C MET A 66 -3.29 11.61 -6.96
N ALA A 67 -2.79 10.38 -6.85
CA ALA A 67 -1.57 9.97 -7.56
C ALA A 67 -1.78 10.10 -9.08
N ALA A 68 -2.90 9.60 -9.62
CA ALA A 68 -3.19 9.72 -11.05
C ALA A 68 -3.33 11.19 -11.50
N ALA A 69 -4.11 12.00 -10.80
CA ALA A 69 -4.31 13.41 -11.13
C ALA A 69 -2.99 14.20 -11.10
N TYR A 70 -2.15 13.97 -10.09
CA TYR A 70 -0.86 14.63 -9.97
C TYR A 70 0.10 14.25 -11.10
N GLU A 71 0.19 12.97 -11.48
CA GLU A 71 1.05 12.58 -12.61
C GLU A 71 0.49 13.05 -13.97
N LEU A 72 -0.84 13.11 -14.14
CA LEU A 72 -1.48 13.73 -15.31
C LEU A 72 -1.10 15.22 -15.42
N LEU A 73 -1.16 15.94 -14.30
CA LEU A 73 -0.73 17.34 -14.20
C LEU A 73 0.74 17.48 -14.61
N ARG A 74 1.64 16.65 -14.06
CA ARG A 74 3.07 16.67 -14.40
C ARG A 74 3.35 16.43 -15.88
N MET A 75 2.52 15.61 -16.52
CA MET A 75 2.61 15.32 -17.95
C MET A 75 2.04 16.43 -18.86
N GLY A 76 1.49 17.51 -18.29
CA GLY A 76 0.91 18.64 -19.03
C GLY A 76 -0.54 18.43 -19.45
N LEU A 77 -1.26 17.48 -18.84
CA LEU A 77 -2.70 17.29 -19.01
C LEU A 77 -3.46 18.15 -18.00
N HIS A 78 -4.77 18.27 -18.19
CA HIS A 78 -5.67 19.02 -17.31
C HIS A 78 -6.54 18.03 -16.50
N PRO A 79 -6.08 17.51 -15.35
CA PRO A 79 -6.92 16.69 -14.50
C PRO A 79 -8.11 17.51 -13.95
N VAL A 80 -9.29 16.91 -13.95
CA VAL A 80 -10.50 17.45 -13.33
C VAL A 80 -10.99 16.41 -12.33
N VAL A 81 -10.80 16.68 -11.04
CA VAL A 81 -11.17 15.78 -9.96
C VAL A 81 -12.59 16.07 -9.49
N VAL A 82 -13.36 15.00 -9.25
CA VAL A 82 -14.65 15.05 -8.58
C VAL A 82 -14.71 14.02 -7.46
N GLU A 83 -15.26 14.40 -6.31
CA GLU A 83 -15.43 13.56 -5.13
C GLU A 83 -16.87 13.63 -4.64
N ALA A 84 -17.48 12.49 -4.37
CA ALA A 84 -18.88 12.41 -3.98
C ALA A 84 -19.10 12.80 -2.51
N SER A 85 -18.13 12.52 -1.63
CA SER A 85 -18.18 12.95 -0.22
C SER A 85 -18.00 14.46 -0.10
N ASP A 86 -18.28 14.97 1.10
CA ASP A 86 -17.92 16.30 1.58
C ASP A 86 -16.42 16.50 1.89
N ARG A 87 -15.61 15.45 1.81
CA ARG A 87 -14.16 15.47 2.06
C ARG A 87 -13.38 14.69 1.02
N ILE A 88 -12.10 15.02 0.87
CA ILE A 88 -11.16 14.25 0.06
C ILE A 88 -10.43 13.18 0.91
N GLY A 89 -9.52 12.43 0.29
CA GLY A 89 -8.66 11.45 0.94
C GLY A 89 -9.21 10.03 1.03
N GLY A 90 -10.54 9.86 0.97
CA GLY A 90 -11.18 8.55 0.94
C GLY A 90 -10.83 7.74 2.19
N ARG A 91 -10.13 6.60 2.02
CA ARG A 91 -9.70 5.72 3.13
C ARG A 91 -8.42 6.18 3.83
N LEU A 92 -7.75 7.23 3.36
CA LEU A 92 -6.78 7.97 4.16
C LEU A 92 -7.57 9.07 4.85
N ASN A 93 -7.86 8.90 6.14
CA ASN A 93 -8.81 9.73 6.88
C ASN A 93 -8.29 9.96 8.30
N SER A 94 -7.70 11.13 8.52
CA SER A 94 -7.00 11.47 9.74
C SER A 94 -7.83 12.50 10.52
N HIS A 95 -8.54 12.05 11.54
CA HIS A 95 -9.36 12.93 12.36
C HIS A 95 -8.51 13.67 13.39
N ARG A 96 -8.53 15.00 13.34
CA ARG A 96 -7.78 15.87 14.26
C ARG A 96 -8.67 16.32 15.40
N LEU A 97 -8.26 16.03 16.62
CA LEU A 97 -8.92 16.39 17.87
C LEU A 97 -8.14 17.50 18.58
N GLY A 98 -8.83 18.37 19.32
CA GLY A 98 -8.21 19.45 20.08
C GLY A 98 -8.01 20.74 19.26
N ASN A 99 -7.18 21.65 19.77
CA ASN A 99 -6.85 22.92 19.11
C ASN A 99 -5.45 22.86 18.46
N VAL A 100 -5.06 23.92 17.75
CA VAL A 100 -3.76 23.98 17.04
C VAL A 100 -2.56 23.74 17.97
N SER A 101 -2.65 24.14 19.24
CA SER A 101 -1.57 23.98 20.24
C SER A 101 -1.51 22.62 20.93
N ASN A 102 -2.56 21.80 20.83
CA ASN A 102 -2.65 20.50 21.51
C ASN A 102 -3.45 19.52 20.66
N GLN A 103 -3.03 19.36 19.40
CA GLN A 103 -3.71 18.51 18.45
C GLN A 103 -3.35 17.05 18.69
N SER A 104 -4.36 16.19 18.79
CA SER A 104 -4.22 14.74 18.71
C SER A 104 -4.78 14.24 17.39
N LEU A 105 -4.23 13.15 16.86
CA LEU A 105 -4.64 12.58 15.59
C LEU A 105 -5.18 11.17 15.80
N ALA A 106 -6.32 10.87 15.19
CA ALA A 106 -6.91 9.54 15.13
C ALA A 106 -7.05 9.12 13.67
N GLU A 107 -6.30 8.10 13.26
CA GLU A 107 -6.47 7.52 11.93
C GLU A 107 -7.73 6.66 11.91
N LEU A 108 -8.71 7.04 11.08
CA LEU A 108 -9.97 6.33 10.90
C LEU A 108 -9.93 5.32 9.75
N GLY A 109 -8.81 5.27 9.02
CA GLY A 109 -8.59 4.37 7.90
C GLY A 109 -7.18 3.77 7.92
N ALA A 110 -6.39 3.97 6.86
CA ALA A 110 -5.02 3.45 6.85
C ALA A 110 -4.14 4.19 7.87
N MET A 111 -3.38 3.44 8.68
CA MET A 111 -2.62 3.99 9.80
C MET A 111 -1.17 3.50 9.91
N ARG A 112 -0.85 2.37 9.26
CA ARG A 112 0.45 1.71 9.32
C ARG A 112 0.89 1.37 7.90
N PHE A 113 2.07 1.81 7.51
CA PHE A 113 2.54 1.76 6.13
C PHE A 113 3.83 0.96 6.04
N PRO A 114 3.83 -0.23 5.41
CA PRO A 114 5.00 -1.10 5.38
C PRO A 114 6.14 -0.49 4.55
N ALA A 115 7.38 -0.60 5.03
CA ALA A 115 8.56 -0.05 4.36
C ALA A 115 8.81 -0.67 2.96
N SER A 116 8.28 -1.87 2.69
CA SER A 116 8.33 -2.52 1.38
C SER A 116 7.42 -1.85 0.34
N GLY A 117 6.42 -1.06 0.76
CA GLY A 117 5.49 -0.31 -0.09
C GLY A 117 6.13 0.93 -0.73
N LYS A 118 7.13 0.74 -1.59
CA LYS A 118 7.99 1.81 -2.15
C LYS A 118 7.23 2.92 -2.86
N THR A 119 6.14 2.60 -3.56
CA THR A 119 5.29 3.62 -4.21
C THR A 119 4.61 4.56 -3.21
N GLY A 120 4.10 4.04 -2.09
CA GLY A 120 3.55 4.90 -1.03
C GLY A 120 4.64 5.76 -0.39
N MET A 121 5.80 5.14 -0.11
CA MET A 121 6.95 5.84 0.47
C MET A 121 7.49 6.95 -0.44
N HIS A 122 7.43 6.79 -1.77
CA HIS A 122 7.77 7.85 -2.72
C HIS A 122 6.92 9.10 -2.50
N TYR A 123 5.60 8.96 -2.40
CA TYR A 123 4.70 10.10 -2.21
C TYR A 123 4.79 10.69 -0.81
N PHE A 124 4.97 9.86 0.23
CA PHE A 124 5.26 10.37 1.57
C PHE A 124 6.58 11.16 1.61
N SER A 125 7.63 10.69 0.93
CA SER A 125 8.91 11.40 0.81
C SER A 125 8.73 12.73 0.08
N LYS A 126 8.02 12.72 -1.06
CA LYS A 126 7.71 13.91 -1.87
C LYS A 126 7.05 15.02 -1.05
N LEU A 127 6.16 14.66 -0.13
CA LEU A 127 5.45 15.59 0.73
C LEU A 127 6.18 15.91 2.04
N GLY A 128 7.40 15.41 2.22
CA GLY A 128 8.20 15.62 3.43
C GLY A 128 7.76 14.80 4.65
N MET A 129 6.72 13.99 4.53
CA MET A 129 6.11 13.25 5.65
C MET A 129 7.06 12.21 6.25
N LEU A 130 7.98 11.63 5.46
CA LEU A 130 8.97 10.68 6.01
C LEU A 130 9.91 11.33 7.04
N SER A 131 10.17 12.63 6.93
CA SER A 131 10.99 13.36 7.92
C SER A 131 10.29 13.52 9.28
N ASN A 132 8.97 13.35 9.29
CA ASN A 132 8.10 13.41 10.46
C ASN A 132 7.35 12.07 10.63
N SER A 133 8.10 10.98 10.63
CA SER A 133 7.60 9.62 10.77
C SER A 133 8.32 8.85 11.88
N ALA A 134 7.76 7.72 12.29
CA ALA A 134 8.39 6.79 13.22
C ALA A 134 7.93 5.36 12.90
N PRO A 135 8.62 4.32 13.40
CA PRO A 135 8.08 2.96 13.31
C PRO A 135 6.74 2.88 14.04
N PHE A 136 5.75 2.24 13.42
CA PHE A 136 4.43 2.08 14.01
C PHE A 136 4.53 1.15 15.24
N PRO A 137 3.89 1.48 16.38
CA PRO A 137 3.96 0.69 17.60
C PRO A 137 3.09 -0.57 17.51
N ASN A 138 3.43 -1.47 16.57
CA ASN A 138 2.77 -2.76 16.53
C ASN A 138 3.14 -3.56 17.79
N PRO A 139 2.23 -4.38 18.34
CA PRO A 139 2.46 -4.99 19.64
C PRO A 139 3.64 -5.96 19.57
N GLY A 140 4.49 -5.98 20.59
CA GLY A 140 5.74 -6.74 20.59
C GLY A 140 6.84 -6.19 19.67
N SER A 141 6.66 -5.11 18.91
CA SER A 141 7.76 -4.42 18.23
C SER A 141 8.57 -3.55 19.22
N GLU A 142 9.77 -3.12 18.83
CA GLU A 142 10.60 -2.19 19.63
C GLU A 142 9.88 -0.87 19.96
N SER A 143 8.92 -0.46 19.13
CA SER A 143 8.17 0.79 19.31
C SER A 143 6.95 0.63 20.24
N ALA A 144 6.58 -0.60 20.59
CA ALA A 144 5.58 -0.89 21.62
C ALA A 144 6.29 -1.31 22.92
N VAL A 145 6.34 -0.39 23.89
CA VAL A 145 7.03 -0.59 25.19
C VAL A 145 6.66 -1.92 25.87
N SER A 146 5.40 -2.31 25.79
CA SER A 146 4.90 -3.57 26.30
C SER A 146 3.67 -4.04 25.54
N THR A 147 3.27 -5.28 25.75
CA THR A 147 2.08 -5.86 25.15
C THR A 147 1.37 -6.75 26.16
N VAL A 148 0.03 -6.66 26.15
CA VAL A 148 -0.85 -7.48 26.99
C VAL A 148 -1.76 -8.28 26.07
N VAL A 149 -1.68 -9.61 26.16
CA VAL A 149 -2.59 -10.52 25.47
C VAL A 149 -3.58 -11.07 26.49
N ASP A 150 -4.88 -10.90 26.23
CA ASP A 150 -5.94 -11.60 26.98
C ASP A 150 -6.58 -12.63 26.05
N TYR A 151 -6.35 -13.91 26.34
CA TYR A 151 -6.88 -15.02 25.56
C TYR A 151 -7.51 -16.04 26.50
N GLU A 152 -8.80 -16.32 26.31
CA GLU A 152 -9.59 -17.24 27.15
C GLU A 152 -9.52 -16.89 28.66
N GLY A 153 -9.40 -15.60 28.99
CA GLY A 153 -9.28 -15.11 30.37
C GLY A 153 -7.88 -15.26 30.97
N LYS A 154 -6.90 -15.78 30.22
CA LYS A 154 -5.48 -15.77 30.59
C LYS A 154 -4.86 -14.47 30.10
N ILE A 155 -4.49 -13.61 31.04
CA ILE A 155 -3.78 -12.35 30.78
C ILE A 155 -2.28 -12.60 30.81
N THR A 156 -1.60 -12.27 29.72
CA THR A 156 -0.15 -12.38 29.56
C THR A 156 0.43 -11.00 29.26
N TYR A 157 1.37 -10.55 30.09
CA TYR A 157 2.17 -9.35 29.85
C TYR A 157 3.56 -9.74 29.36
N TYR A 158 4.09 -9.03 28.35
CA TYR A 158 5.48 -9.15 27.93
C TYR A 158 6.01 -7.84 27.34
N GLU A 159 7.34 -7.75 27.26
CA GLU A 159 8.08 -6.62 26.70
C GLU A 159 9.04 -7.10 25.62
N ASN A 160 9.24 -6.31 24.56
CA ASN A 160 10.35 -6.51 23.63
C ASN A 160 11.42 -5.47 23.93
N ARG A 161 12.51 -5.91 24.57
CA ARG A 161 13.65 -5.04 24.95
C ARG A 161 14.83 -5.12 23.98
N GLY A 162 14.72 -5.89 22.91
CA GLY A 162 15.83 -6.16 21.99
C GLY A 162 16.78 -7.27 22.47
N GLU A 163 17.60 -7.77 21.54
CA GLU A 163 18.54 -8.86 21.81
C GLU A 163 19.66 -8.44 22.76
N GLY A 164 20.13 -9.38 23.59
CA GLY A 164 21.25 -9.16 24.51
C GLY A 164 20.94 -8.27 25.72
N ILE A 165 19.71 -7.76 25.83
CA ILE A 165 19.25 -6.96 26.97
C ILE A 165 18.49 -7.84 27.94
N SER A 166 18.84 -7.78 29.23
CA SER A 166 18.12 -8.50 30.28
C SER A 166 16.64 -8.11 30.26
N ASN A 167 15.77 -9.10 30.01
CA ASN A 167 14.34 -8.90 29.91
C ASN A 167 13.62 -9.69 31.01
N PRO A 168 13.12 -9.04 32.06
CA PRO A 168 12.37 -9.72 33.12
C PRO A 168 10.99 -10.19 32.67
N PHE A 169 10.49 -9.71 31.52
CA PHE A 169 9.17 -10.03 30.97
C PHE A 169 9.30 -10.47 29.49
N PRO A 170 10.04 -11.55 29.18
CA PRO A 170 10.22 -11.99 27.81
C PRO A 170 8.89 -12.46 27.19
N PRO A 171 8.76 -12.39 25.84
CA PRO A 171 7.64 -13.02 25.15
C PRO A 171 7.50 -14.50 25.55
N PRO A 172 6.28 -15.01 25.76
CA PRO A 172 6.06 -16.42 26.02
C PRO A 172 6.68 -17.31 24.93
N LYS A 173 7.28 -18.42 25.35
CA LYS A 173 7.88 -19.40 24.42
C LYS A 173 6.87 -19.86 23.36
N GLU A 174 5.61 -20.06 23.75
CA GLU A 174 4.53 -20.49 22.84
C GLU A 174 4.29 -19.52 21.68
N TYR A 175 4.59 -18.22 21.84
CA TYR A 175 4.44 -17.23 20.76
C TYR A 175 5.64 -17.26 19.82
N LEU A 176 6.84 -17.48 20.36
CA LEU A 176 8.05 -17.68 19.57
C LEU A 176 7.94 -18.98 18.76
N ASP A 177 7.53 -20.07 19.38
CA ASP A 177 7.35 -21.36 18.70
C ASP A 177 6.35 -21.23 17.53
N LEU A 178 5.27 -20.46 17.68
CA LEU A 178 4.32 -20.20 16.59
C LEU A 178 4.91 -19.40 15.43
N GLU A 179 5.76 -18.43 15.72
CA GLU A 179 6.49 -17.69 14.67
C GLU A 179 7.48 -18.61 13.95
N ASP A 180 8.20 -19.48 14.67
CA ASP A 180 9.13 -20.46 14.10
C ASP A 180 8.39 -21.50 13.24
N ASP A 181 7.26 -22.00 13.73
CA ASP A 181 6.43 -22.97 13.01
C ASP A 181 5.83 -22.41 11.71
N LEU A 182 5.71 -21.08 11.60
CA LEU A 182 5.17 -20.43 10.41
C LEU A 182 6.27 -19.94 9.45
N PHE A 183 7.27 -19.22 9.96
CA PHE A 183 8.29 -18.51 9.18
C PHE A 183 9.69 -19.10 9.29
N GLY A 184 9.93 -20.02 10.22
CA GLY A 184 11.24 -20.63 10.42
C GLY A 184 11.72 -21.39 9.18
N PRO A 185 13.01 -21.79 9.14
CA PRO A 185 13.57 -22.54 8.02
C PRO A 185 12.80 -23.82 7.68
N ASP A 186 12.27 -24.50 8.72
CA ASP A 186 11.41 -25.69 8.61
C ASP A 186 9.92 -25.35 8.85
N GLY A 187 9.56 -24.07 8.81
CA GLY A 187 8.21 -23.56 9.06
C GLY A 187 7.31 -23.73 7.83
N PHE A 188 5.99 -23.73 8.07
CA PHE A 188 4.97 -23.99 7.06
C PHE A 188 5.14 -23.15 5.78
N LEU A 189 5.50 -21.86 5.88
CA LEU A 189 5.63 -21.00 4.71
C LEU A 189 6.88 -21.30 3.86
N ASN A 190 7.85 -22.03 4.38
CA ASN A 190 9.03 -22.46 3.64
C ASN A 190 8.87 -23.86 3.04
N GLU A 191 7.73 -24.52 3.22
CA GLU A 191 7.42 -25.78 2.54
C GLU A 191 7.03 -25.55 1.07
N ASP A 192 7.27 -26.56 0.22
CA ASP A 192 6.78 -26.59 -1.15
C ASP A 192 5.23 -26.69 -1.16
N PRO A 193 4.51 -25.92 -1.99
CA PRO A 193 4.98 -25.00 -3.04
C PRO A 193 5.17 -23.53 -2.61
N ILE A 194 5.06 -23.21 -1.32
CA ILE A 194 5.02 -21.82 -0.82
C ILE A 194 6.39 -21.15 -0.90
N ASN A 195 7.46 -21.84 -0.49
CA ASN A 195 8.84 -21.39 -0.71
C ASN A 195 9.10 -19.91 -0.33
N TYR A 196 8.66 -19.47 0.87
CA TYR A 196 8.63 -18.06 1.27
C TYR A 196 9.98 -17.34 1.23
N ASP A 197 11.04 -17.93 1.75
CA ASP A 197 12.35 -17.30 1.75
C ASP A 197 12.96 -17.19 0.34
N GLU A 198 12.68 -18.15 -0.54
CA GLU A 198 13.01 -18.07 -1.97
C GLU A 198 12.26 -16.92 -2.63
N PHE A 199 10.95 -16.83 -2.38
CA PHE A 199 10.11 -15.75 -2.90
C PHE A 199 10.61 -14.37 -2.45
N GLN A 200 10.94 -14.20 -1.17
CA GLN A 200 11.44 -12.92 -0.68
C GLN A 200 12.83 -12.56 -1.20
N ARG A 201 13.70 -13.55 -1.44
CA ARG A 201 14.97 -13.30 -2.14
C ARG A 201 14.75 -12.80 -3.57
N ALA A 202 13.72 -13.32 -4.25
CA ALA A 202 13.34 -12.86 -5.58
C ALA A 202 12.76 -11.43 -5.59
N LEU A 203 12.32 -10.90 -4.44
CA LEU A 203 11.79 -9.54 -4.26
C LEU A 203 12.83 -8.50 -3.80
N LEU A 204 14.11 -8.86 -3.69
CA LEU A 204 15.15 -7.94 -3.24
C LEU A 204 15.21 -6.69 -4.12
N ALA A 205 15.22 -5.52 -3.48
CA ALA A 205 15.25 -4.24 -4.19
C ALA A 205 16.50 -4.13 -5.08
N GLY A 206 16.30 -3.80 -6.35
CA GLY A 206 17.38 -3.70 -7.34
C GLY A 206 17.92 -5.04 -7.87
N ASN A 207 17.44 -6.18 -7.38
CA ASN A 207 17.84 -7.51 -7.84
C ASN A 207 16.63 -8.46 -7.91
N THR A 208 15.60 -8.03 -8.63
CA THR A 208 14.35 -8.80 -8.74
C THR A 208 14.50 -9.97 -9.70
N ASP A 209 14.09 -11.15 -9.25
CA ASP A 209 14.05 -12.38 -10.05
C ASP A 209 12.62 -12.71 -10.46
N TRP A 210 12.24 -12.27 -11.66
CA TRP A 210 10.88 -12.50 -12.17
C TRP A 210 10.62 -13.95 -12.54
N GLU A 211 11.64 -14.70 -12.94
CA GLU A 211 11.49 -16.10 -13.31
C GLU A 211 11.14 -16.92 -12.07
N GLU A 212 11.80 -16.64 -10.95
CA GLU A 212 11.53 -17.30 -9.68
C GLU A 212 10.17 -16.91 -9.09
N ILE A 213 9.81 -15.62 -9.13
CA ILE A 213 8.47 -15.16 -8.73
C ILE A 213 7.40 -15.90 -9.52
N LYS A 214 7.53 -15.97 -10.85
CA LYS A 214 6.55 -16.66 -11.71
C LYS A 214 6.54 -18.16 -11.44
N ARG A 215 7.69 -18.81 -11.26
CA ARG A 215 7.78 -20.24 -10.94
C ARG A 215 6.96 -20.59 -9.70
N ILE A 216 7.15 -19.84 -8.62
CA ILE A 216 6.43 -20.09 -7.36
C ILE A 216 4.93 -19.77 -7.52
N CYS A 217 4.59 -18.65 -8.17
CA CYS A 217 3.18 -18.30 -8.41
C CYS A 217 2.45 -19.34 -9.27
N ASP A 218 3.09 -19.83 -10.33
CA ASP A 218 2.53 -20.85 -11.22
C ASP A 218 2.40 -22.20 -10.51
N ALA A 219 3.31 -22.55 -9.60
CA ALA A 219 3.15 -23.72 -8.75
C ALA A 219 1.88 -23.62 -7.89
N LEU A 220 1.68 -22.50 -7.19
CA LEU A 220 0.51 -22.26 -6.34
C LEU A 220 -0.81 -22.22 -7.13
N LEU A 221 -0.84 -21.50 -8.25
CA LEU A 221 -2.05 -21.24 -9.03
C LEU A 221 -2.40 -22.35 -10.02
N VAL A 222 -1.41 -22.87 -10.75
CA VAL A 222 -1.64 -23.79 -11.89
C VAL A 222 -1.51 -25.24 -11.44
N ALA A 223 -0.42 -25.58 -10.75
CA ALA A 223 -0.16 -26.95 -10.34
C ALA A 223 -1.06 -27.35 -9.15
N HIS A 224 -1.16 -26.48 -8.14
CA HIS A 224 -1.91 -26.75 -6.92
C HIS A 224 -3.35 -26.21 -6.91
N LYS A 225 -3.68 -25.25 -7.79
CA LYS A 225 -5.03 -24.66 -7.92
C LYS A 225 -5.57 -24.08 -6.62
N TRP A 226 -4.74 -23.33 -5.90
CA TRP A 226 -5.11 -22.75 -4.59
C TRP A 226 -5.99 -21.50 -4.65
N ASP A 227 -6.61 -21.19 -5.80
CA ASP A 227 -7.58 -20.10 -5.92
C ASP A 227 -8.88 -20.36 -5.14
N ASN A 228 -9.13 -21.62 -4.77
CA ASN A 228 -10.25 -22.06 -3.94
C ASN A 228 -9.85 -22.51 -2.53
N LEU A 229 -8.58 -22.40 -2.16
CA LEU A 229 -8.08 -22.78 -0.84
C LEU A 229 -8.21 -21.60 0.12
N SER A 230 -9.07 -21.71 1.13
CA SER A 230 -9.15 -20.70 2.19
C SER A 230 -7.91 -20.73 3.09
N PHE A 231 -7.58 -19.63 3.76
CA PHE A 231 -6.46 -19.61 4.70
C PHE A 231 -6.65 -20.62 5.84
N HIS A 232 -7.87 -20.75 6.38
CA HIS A 232 -8.14 -21.76 7.38
C HIS A 232 -7.96 -23.19 6.85
N SER A 233 -8.46 -23.48 5.65
CA SER A 233 -8.22 -24.79 5.00
C SER A 233 -6.73 -25.04 4.77
N ALA A 234 -5.93 -24.02 4.44
CA ALA A 234 -4.49 -24.17 4.31
C ALA A 234 -3.85 -24.62 5.65
N LEU A 235 -4.24 -24.02 6.78
CA LEU A 235 -3.74 -24.41 8.10
C LEU A 235 -4.16 -25.84 8.52
N VAL A 236 -5.39 -26.26 8.17
CA VAL A 236 -5.90 -27.60 8.50
C VAL A 236 -5.37 -28.68 7.56
N GLU A 237 -5.46 -28.43 6.25
CA GLU A 237 -5.31 -29.43 5.21
C GLU A 237 -3.87 -29.49 4.67
N VAL A 238 -3.14 -28.38 4.71
CA VAL A 238 -1.74 -28.32 4.24
C VAL A 238 -0.80 -28.35 5.43
N ALA A 239 -0.87 -27.37 6.33
CA ALA A 239 0.01 -27.29 7.50
C ALA A 239 -0.27 -28.38 8.55
N LYS A 240 -1.44 -29.04 8.49
CA LYS A 240 -1.89 -30.08 9.44
C LYS A 240 -1.86 -29.65 10.90
N TRP A 241 -2.09 -28.36 11.18
CA TRP A 241 -2.16 -27.86 12.54
C TRP A 241 -3.42 -28.34 13.25
N ASP A 242 -3.31 -28.64 14.54
CA ASP A 242 -4.48 -28.97 15.35
C ASP A 242 -5.33 -27.73 15.66
N THR A 243 -6.58 -27.97 16.07
CA THR A 243 -7.54 -26.90 16.37
C THR A 243 -7.06 -25.95 17.47
N LYS A 244 -6.30 -26.44 18.47
CA LYS A 244 -5.82 -25.61 19.57
C LYS A 244 -4.78 -24.61 19.06
N LYS A 245 -3.85 -25.08 18.22
CA LYS A 245 -2.82 -24.26 17.59
C LYS A 245 -3.44 -23.24 16.63
N ILE A 246 -4.40 -23.66 15.80
CA ILE A 246 -5.14 -22.76 14.90
C ILE A 246 -5.88 -21.68 15.70
N ASN A 247 -6.63 -22.04 16.74
CA ASN A 247 -7.35 -21.05 17.55
C ASN A 247 -6.41 -20.05 18.23
N LEU A 248 -5.30 -20.53 18.79
CA LEU A 248 -4.28 -19.67 19.37
C LEU A 248 -3.73 -18.72 18.30
N PHE A 249 -3.27 -19.26 17.17
CA PHE A 249 -2.76 -18.48 16.04
C PHE A 249 -3.77 -17.47 15.49
N GLY A 250 -5.04 -17.83 15.39
CA GLY A 250 -6.10 -16.94 14.91
C GLY A 250 -6.28 -15.73 15.80
N GLN A 251 -6.07 -15.88 17.11
CA GLN A 251 -6.21 -14.81 18.08
C GLN A 251 -4.92 -14.04 18.34
N ILE A 252 -3.75 -14.69 18.24
CA ILE A 252 -2.45 -14.04 18.51
C ILE A 252 -1.62 -13.73 17.27
N GLY A 253 -2.02 -14.17 16.09
CA GLY A 253 -1.44 -13.81 14.79
C GLY A 253 0.09 -13.88 14.71
N PHE A 254 0.65 -12.96 13.91
CA PHE A 254 2.09 -12.87 13.62
C PHE A 254 2.55 -11.47 13.22
N GLY A 255 1.86 -10.37 13.56
CA GLY A 255 2.21 -9.09 12.93
C GLY A 255 1.39 -7.92 13.41
N THR A 256 0.10 -8.03 13.17
CA THR A 256 -0.76 -6.86 12.94
C THR A 256 -2.14 -6.99 13.57
N GLY A 257 -2.34 -8.02 14.37
CA GLY A 257 -3.65 -8.46 14.85
C GLY A 257 -3.84 -9.97 14.65
N GLY A 258 -4.97 -10.47 15.09
CA GLY A 258 -5.38 -11.86 14.91
C GLY A 258 -5.87 -12.03 13.47
N TRP A 259 -5.47 -13.13 12.84
CA TRP A 259 -5.76 -13.39 11.42
C TRP A 259 -6.99 -14.29 11.21
N ASN A 260 -7.71 -14.58 12.29
CA ASN A 260 -8.97 -15.33 12.21
C ASN A 260 -10.04 -14.60 11.38
N THR A 261 -9.98 -13.27 11.26
CA THR A 261 -10.86 -12.51 10.36
C THR A 261 -10.62 -12.82 8.89
N ASP A 262 -9.40 -13.24 8.54
CA ASP A 262 -8.96 -13.54 7.18
C ASP A 262 -8.95 -15.04 6.88
N TYR A 263 -9.34 -15.89 7.85
CA TYR A 263 -9.55 -17.33 7.65
C TYR A 263 -10.43 -17.70 6.45
N PRO A 264 -11.54 -16.98 6.17
CA PRO A 264 -12.37 -17.25 5.00
C PRO A 264 -11.73 -16.82 3.68
N ASN A 265 -10.72 -15.93 3.71
CA ASN A 265 -10.12 -15.40 2.49
C ASN A 265 -9.30 -16.49 1.78
N VAL A 266 -9.12 -16.33 0.48
CA VAL A 266 -8.24 -17.20 -0.30
C VAL A 266 -6.81 -17.10 0.24
N PHE A 267 -6.15 -18.23 0.45
CA PHE A 267 -4.82 -18.28 1.05
C PHE A 267 -3.79 -17.48 0.24
N LEU A 268 -3.97 -17.43 -1.09
CA LEU A 268 -3.15 -16.62 -1.98
C LEU A 268 -3.17 -15.13 -1.62
N GLU A 269 -4.26 -14.59 -1.06
CA GLU A 269 -4.30 -13.20 -0.59
C GLU A 269 -3.39 -12.99 0.62
N VAL A 270 -3.39 -13.94 1.56
CA VAL A 270 -2.48 -13.93 2.71
C VAL A 270 -1.03 -14.06 2.25
N LEU A 271 -0.74 -14.97 1.32
CA LEU A 271 0.61 -15.12 0.75
C LEU A 271 1.11 -13.84 0.08
N ARG A 272 0.26 -13.11 -0.65
CA ARG A 272 0.62 -11.80 -1.22
C ARG A 272 1.07 -10.83 -0.14
N VAL A 273 0.32 -10.73 0.96
CA VAL A 273 0.68 -9.86 2.10
C VAL A 273 2.03 -10.26 2.70
N LEU A 274 2.22 -11.55 2.94
CA LEU A 274 3.40 -12.10 3.58
C LEU A 274 4.66 -11.96 2.72
N TYR A 275 4.62 -12.46 1.48
CA TYR A 275 5.75 -12.39 0.55
C TYR A 275 6.26 -10.97 0.41
N THR A 276 5.35 -10.01 0.25
CA THR A 276 5.69 -8.62 0.00
C THR A 276 5.98 -7.82 1.28
N GLY A 277 5.97 -8.47 2.46
CA GLY A 277 6.26 -7.84 3.74
C GLY A 277 5.29 -6.72 4.11
N LEU A 278 4.04 -6.80 3.64
CA LEU A 278 3.01 -5.79 3.96
C LEU A 278 2.50 -5.90 5.40
N ASP A 279 2.92 -6.94 6.13
CA ASP A 279 2.56 -7.23 7.52
C ASP A 279 3.61 -6.75 8.55
N VAL A 280 4.76 -6.24 8.10
CA VAL A 280 5.91 -5.92 8.97
C VAL A 280 6.55 -4.58 8.63
N ASP A 281 7.47 -4.14 9.50
CA ASP A 281 8.33 -2.96 9.28
C ASP A 281 7.53 -1.67 8.96
N HIS A 282 6.36 -1.54 9.58
CA HIS A 282 5.44 -0.45 9.38
C HIS A 282 5.97 0.88 9.91
N GLN A 283 5.68 1.95 9.17
CA GLN A 283 5.84 3.34 9.59
C GLN A 283 4.49 3.96 9.93
N LEU A 284 4.50 4.88 10.89
CA LEU A 284 3.43 5.84 11.17
C LEU A 284 3.85 7.21 10.62
N MET A 285 2.88 7.99 10.15
CA MET A 285 3.12 9.38 9.70
C MET A 285 2.49 10.34 10.72
N TYR A 286 3.29 11.16 11.41
CA TYR A 286 2.77 12.08 12.44
C TYR A 286 1.90 13.18 11.83
N ASP A 287 2.10 13.48 10.55
CA ASP A 287 1.29 14.45 9.81
C ASP A 287 -0.15 13.95 9.58
N GLY A 288 -0.42 12.65 9.74
CA GLY A 288 -1.67 12.03 9.33
C GLY A 288 -1.66 11.61 7.86
N ALA A 289 -2.15 10.41 7.58
CA ALA A 289 -2.18 9.81 6.26
C ALA A 289 -2.98 10.63 5.23
N GLU A 290 -4.00 11.38 5.67
CA GLU A 290 -4.79 12.29 4.80
C GLU A 290 -3.95 13.43 4.19
N THR A 291 -2.81 13.76 4.79
CA THR A 291 -1.87 14.76 4.26
C THR A 291 -1.37 14.38 2.86
N LEU A 292 -1.29 13.09 2.53
CA LEU A 292 -0.88 12.64 1.20
C LEU A 292 -1.81 13.15 0.08
N PRO A 293 -3.11 12.78 0.08
CA PRO A 293 -4.03 13.25 -0.96
C PRO A 293 -4.24 14.77 -0.91
N GLN A 294 -4.24 15.40 0.28
CA GLN A 294 -4.33 16.86 0.41
C GLN A 294 -3.13 17.57 -0.23
N GLY A 295 -1.91 17.06 -0.01
CA GLY A 295 -0.68 17.61 -0.57
C GLY A 295 -0.64 17.50 -2.09
N LEU A 296 -0.99 16.34 -2.65
CA LEU A 296 -1.04 16.13 -4.11
C LEU A 296 -2.14 16.97 -4.79
N MET A 297 -3.21 17.29 -4.08
CA MET A 297 -4.28 18.15 -4.60
C MET A 297 -3.86 19.62 -4.68
N ASN A 298 -3.19 20.13 -3.62
CA ASN A 298 -3.04 21.56 -3.36
C ASN A 298 -1.64 22.12 -3.58
N LYS A 299 -0.65 21.30 -3.96
CA LYS A 299 0.71 21.76 -4.29
C LYS A 299 1.01 21.55 -5.76
N SER A 300 1.59 22.56 -6.37
CA SER A 300 2.08 22.51 -7.74
C SER A 300 3.35 21.65 -7.86
N PRO A 301 3.66 21.14 -9.07
CA PRO A 301 4.92 20.44 -9.28
C PRO A 301 6.15 21.29 -8.93
N ARG A 302 6.12 22.61 -9.17
CA ARG A 302 7.21 23.52 -8.75
C ARG A 302 7.41 23.52 -7.24
N GLU A 303 6.34 23.64 -6.45
CA GLU A 303 6.42 23.63 -4.99
C GLU A 303 6.92 22.29 -4.43
N LEU A 304 6.65 21.19 -5.14
CA LEU A 304 7.14 19.85 -4.80
C LEU A 304 8.52 19.53 -5.39
N GLY A 305 9.12 20.47 -6.14
CA GLY A 305 10.44 20.30 -6.75
C GLY A 305 10.46 19.28 -7.90
N ASP A 306 9.31 18.95 -8.47
CA ASP A 306 9.19 18.00 -9.58
C ASP A 306 9.27 18.71 -10.93
N ALA A 307 9.91 18.06 -11.90
CA ALA A 307 9.76 18.43 -13.29
C ALA A 307 8.32 18.18 -13.78
N SER A 308 7.82 19.13 -14.56
CA SER A 308 6.49 19.12 -15.19
C SER A 308 6.56 19.85 -16.52
N ASP A 309 5.53 19.65 -17.35
CA ASP A 309 5.29 20.50 -18.50
C ASP A 309 5.17 21.99 -18.10
N PRO A 310 5.73 22.94 -18.88
CA PRO A 310 5.63 24.38 -18.58
C PRO A 310 4.20 24.91 -18.47
N ILE A 311 3.21 24.26 -19.10
CA ILE A 311 1.81 24.68 -19.05
C ILE A 311 1.20 24.45 -17.65
N THR A 312 1.67 23.44 -16.93
CA THR A 312 1.06 22.97 -15.66
C THR A 312 2.00 23.04 -14.46
N ILE A 313 3.27 23.40 -14.65
CA ILE A 313 4.31 23.45 -13.61
C ILE A 313 3.93 24.28 -12.36
N ASP A 314 3.13 25.35 -12.56
CA ASP A 314 2.68 26.28 -11.52
C ASP A 314 1.22 26.08 -11.11
N ALA A 315 0.50 25.15 -11.75
CA ALA A 315 -0.89 24.86 -11.42
C ALA A 315 -0.99 23.76 -10.36
N THR A 316 -2.06 23.78 -9.58
CA THR A 316 -2.43 22.65 -8.71
C THR A 316 -3.55 21.83 -9.34
N VAL A 317 -3.74 20.59 -8.87
CA VAL A 317 -4.90 19.78 -9.28
C VAL A 317 -6.21 20.46 -8.86
N ASN A 318 -6.23 21.14 -7.71
CA ASN A 318 -7.40 21.86 -7.24
C ASN A 318 -7.76 23.03 -8.17
N ASP A 319 -6.79 23.88 -8.52
CA ASP A 319 -7.03 25.05 -9.38
C ASP A 319 -7.61 24.63 -10.74
N LEU A 320 -7.03 23.58 -11.33
CA LEU A 320 -7.49 23.06 -12.61
C LEU A 320 -8.88 22.45 -12.51
N SER A 321 -9.20 21.77 -11.40
CA SER A 321 -10.52 21.19 -11.17
C SER A 321 -11.58 22.27 -10.99
N GLU A 322 -11.34 23.23 -10.09
CA GLU A 322 -12.26 24.33 -9.78
C GLU A 322 -12.51 25.23 -11.00
N ALA A 323 -11.50 25.46 -11.85
CA ALA A 323 -11.65 26.22 -13.09
C ALA A 323 -12.67 25.60 -14.05
N ILE A 324 -12.77 24.26 -14.08
CA ILE A 324 -13.76 23.55 -14.92
C ILE A 324 -15.09 23.43 -14.20
N LEU A 325 -15.07 23.08 -12.91
CA LEU A 325 -16.28 22.90 -12.13
C LEU A 325 -17.04 24.21 -11.96
N GLY A 326 -16.37 25.36 -11.84
CA GLY A 326 -17.04 26.68 -11.78
C GLY A 326 -17.82 27.05 -13.04
N ILE A 327 -17.52 26.42 -14.19
CA ILE A 327 -18.31 26.60 -15.43
C ILE A 327 -19.64 25.85 -15.35
N TYR A 328 -19.65 24.65 -14.75
CA TYR A 328 -20.81 23.76 -14.71
C TYR A 328 -21.58 23.78 -13.39
N PHE A 329 -20.96 24.23 -12.31
CA PHE A 329 -21.44 24.24 -10.94
C PHE A 329 -21.07 25.58 -10.28
N SER A 330 -21.57 26.69 -10.81
CA SER A 330 -21.23 28.05 -10.35
C SER A 330 -21.44 28.25 -8.84
N ASP A 331 -22.44 27.60 -8.26
CA ASP A 331 -22.81 27.76 -6.85
C ASP A 331 -21.94 26.91 -5.91
N ASN A 332 -21.24 25.91 -6.47
CA ASN A 332 -20.31 25.05 -5.73
C ASN A 332 -19.19 24.56 -6.68
N PRO A 333 -18.17 25.40 -6.94
CA PRO A 333 -17.07 25.04 -7.83
C PRO A 333 -16.09 24.02 -7.22
N SER A 334 -16.26 23.66 -5.95
CA SER A 334 -15.35 22.73 -5.26
C SER A 334 -15.41 21.31 -5.84
N VAL A 335 -14.33 20.56 -5.63
CA VAL A 335 -14.21 19.15 -6.06
C VAL A 335 -15.16 18.20 -5.31
N THR A 336 -15.60 18.56 -4.12
CA THR A 336 -16.43 17.71 -3.24
C THR A 336 -17.91 17.84 -3.57
N GLN A 337 -18.70 16.88 -3.07
CA GLN A 337 -20.14 16.77 -3.31
C GLN A 337 -20.50 16.70 -4.81
N LYS A 338 -19.65 16.06 -5.62
CA LYS A 338 -19.84 15.83 -7.06
C LYS A 338 -19.94 14.33 -7.32
N GLU A 339 -21.17 13.85 -7.48
CA GLU A 339 -21.44 12.45 -7.76
C GLU A 339 -21.47 12.17 -9.27
N VAL A 340 -20.73 11.15 -9.71
CA VAL A 340 -20.78 10.66 -11.10
C VAL A 340 -21.65 9.41 -11.14
N ARG A 341 -22.84 9.54 -11.74
CA ARG A 341 -23.80 8.42 -11.85
C ARG A 341 -23.67 7.63 -13.15
N HIS A 342 -23.34 8.32 -14.25
CA HIS A 342 -23.29 7.73 -15.58
C HIS A 342 -22.14 8.31 -16.39
N LEU A 343 -21.45 7.46 -17.15
CA LEU A 343 -20.50 7.86 -18.19
C LEU A 343 -21.06 7.45 -19.54
N GLN A 344 -21.32 8.43 -20.40
CA GLN A 344 -21.78 8.19 -21.76
C GLN A 344 -20.62 8.45 -22.73
N ARG A 345 -20.25 7.43 -23.49
CA ARG A 345 -19.31 7.61 -24.60
C ARG A 345 -19.96 8.51 -25.64
N ASN A 346 -19.35 9.66 -25.91
CA ASN A 346 -19.80 10.48 -27.03
C ASN A 346 -19.42 9.77 -28.34
N THR A 347 -20.42 9.32 -29.09
CA THR A 347 -20.25 8.67 -30.40
C THR A 347 -20.31 9.67 -31.56
N ALA A 348 -20.57 10.95 -31.29
CA ALA A 348 -20.41 11.97 -32.30
C ALA A 348 -18.92 12.03 -32.71
N PRO A 349 -18.61 12.13 -34.02
CA PRO A 349 -17.24 12.40 -34.44
C PRO A 349 -16.76 13.65 -33.70
N LEU A 350 -15.61 13.56 -33.02
CA LEU A 350 -14.92 14.76 -32.52
C LEU A 350 -14.66 15.65 -33.73
N ALA A 351 -15.50 16.66 -33.93
CA ALA A 351 -15.35 17.59 -35.03
C ALA A 351 -14.00 18.29 -34.87
N GLY A 352 -13.01 17.86 -35.65
CA GLY A 352 -11.75 18.57 -35.82
C GLY A 352 -10.55 18.14 -34.96
N GLN A 353 -10.48 16.93 -34.38
CA GLN A 353 -9.17 16.44 -33.89
C GLN A 353 -9.13 14.91 -33.66
N ILE A 354 -8.05 14.31 -34.19
CA ILE A 354 -7.56 12.92 -34.03
C ILE A 354 -8.11 11.92 -35.06
N THR A 355 -7.33 11.76 -36.14
CA THR A 355 -7.30 10.50 -36.92
C THR A 355 -6.97 9.37 -35.94
N PRO A 356 -7.75 8.27 -35.88
CA PRO A 356 -7.44 7.17 -35.00
C PRO A 356 -6.12 6.56 -35.44
N LEU A 357 -5.08 6.66 -34.61
CA LEU A 357 -3.87 5.87 -34.75
C LEU A 357 -4.19 4.45 -34.27
N LEU A 358 -5.05 3.75 -35.01
CA LEU A 358 -5.12 2.28 -34.97
C LEU A 358 -3.93 1.76 -35.81
N ALA A 359 -2.72 2.05 -35.34
CA ALA A 359 -1.55 1.31 -35.79
C ALA A 359 -1.52 0.01 -34.99
N ARG A 360 -1.75 -1.08 -35.72
CA ARG A 360 -1.64 -2.48 -35.31
C ARG A 360 -0.50 -2.71 -34.30
N LEU A 361 -0.84 -2.88 -33.03
CA LEU A 361 -0.03 -3.68 -32.13
C LEU A 361 -0.34 -5.14 -32.45
N ASN A 362 0.45 -5.72 -33.36
CA ASN A 362 0.55 -7.17 -33.48
C ASN A 362 1.20 -7.69 -32.20
N TYR A 363 0.38 -8.03 -31.20
CA TYR A 363 0.81 -8.94 -30.16
C TYR A 363 0.89 -10.34 -30.79
N PRO A 364 2.03 -11.06 -30.69
CA PRO A 364 2.02 -12.48 -30.95
C PRO A 364 1.21 -13.12 -29.82
N THR A 365 0.09 -13.76 -30.18
CA THR A 365 -0.59 -14.73 -29.32
C THR A 365 0.30 -15.96 -29.13
N PRO A 366 0.19 -16.65 -27.97
CA PRO A 366 1.08 -17.73 -27.57
C PRO A 366 1.11 -18.91 -28.54
#